data_AF-A0A7V8XWU1-F1
#
_entry.id   AF-A0A7V8XWU1-F1
#
_cell.length_a   1.000
_cell.length_b   1.000
_cell.length_c   1.000
_cell.angle_alpha   90.00
_cell.angle_beta   90.00
_cell.angle_gamma   90.00
#
_symmetry.space_group_name_H-M   'P 1'
#
loop_
_entity.id
_entity.type
_entity.pdbx_description
1 polymer ?
#
loop_
_entity_poly.entity_id
_entity_poly.type
_entity_poly.pdbx_seq_one_letter_code
_entity_poly.pdbx_strand_id
1 'polypeptide(L)'
;TSAFHFFALAILVGLVQGGTQALSRSLFASMIPRQKSSEFFAFFGVFERYAGVLGPAVFATVVSSSGEGSLAILAVLIFFIVGAMLLTRVDVDAGRREARAGENEIAAVH
;
A
#
# COMPACT_ATOMS: atom_id res chain seq x y z
N THR A 1 -3.50 -32.02 -7.20
CA THR A 1 -2.54 -31.11 -7.85
C THR A 1 -1.23 -31.17 -7.07
N SER A 2 -0.11 -31.42 -7.77
CA SER A 2 1.23 -31.68 -7.19
C SER A 2 1.62 -30.63 -6.13
N ALA A 3 2.07 -31.06 -4.94
CA ALA A 3 2.51 -30.17 -3.86
C ALA A 3 3.54 -29.11 -4.33
N PHE A 4 4.32 -29.45 -5.35
CA PHE A 4 5.24 -28.52 -6.01
C PHE A 4 4.53 -27.27 -6.58
N HIS A 5 3.38 -27.43 -7.24
CA HIS A 5 2.61 -26.29 -7.76
C HIS A 5 2.10 -25.38 -6.65
N PHE A 6 1.68 -25.96 -5.52
CA PHE A 6 1.24 -25.18 -4.36
C PHE A 6 2.39 -24.35 -3.78
N PHE A 7 3.56 -24.97 -3.56
CA PHE A 7 4.73 -24.26 -3.04
C PHE A 7 5.24 -23.19 -4.01
N ALA A 8 5.26 -23.48 -5.32
CA ALA A 8 5.64 -22.49 -6.33
C ALA A 8 4.73 -21.26 -6.31
N LEU A 9 3.41 -21.47 -6.22
CA LEU A 9 2.44 -20.37 -6.10
C LEU A 9 2.60 -19.60 -4.79
N ALA A 10 2.80 -20.30 -3.66
CA ALA A 10 2.99 -19.66 -2.36
C ALA A 10 4.24 -18.76 -2.34
N ILE A 11 5.35 -19.22 -2.93
CA ILE A 11 6.58 -18.42 -3.06
C ILE A 11 6.34 -17.20 -3.95
N LEU A 12 5.68 -17.38 -5.10
CA LEU A 12 5.40 -16.27 -6.02
C LEU A 12 4.52 -15.21 -5.36
N VAL A 13 3.44 -15.63 -4.70
CA VAL A 13 2.53 -14.73 -3.97
C VAL A 13 3.26 -14.02 -2.84
N GLY A 14 4.05 -14.75 -2.04
CA GLY A 14 4.84 -14.17 -0.96
C GLY A 14 5.87 -13.15 -1.44
N LEU A 15 6.53 -13.41 -2.57
CA LEU A 15 7.49 -12.50 -3.18
C LEU A 15 6.80 -11.23 -3.71
N VAL A 16 5.67 -11.37 -4.38
CA VAL A 16 4.89 -10.23 -4.90
C VAL A 16 4.37 -9.40 -3.74
N GLN A 17 3.72 -10.01 -2.74
CA GLN A 17 3.20 -9.30 -1.56
C GLN A 17 4.32 -8.63 -0.77
N GLY A 18 5.44 -9.32 -0.53
CA GLY A 18 6.59 -8.75 0.17
C GLY A 18 7.25 -7.61 -0.61
N GLY A 19 7.42 -7.78 -1.92
CA GLY A 19 8.00 -6.79 -2.82
C GLY A 19 7.17 -5.51 -2.89
N THR A 20 5.85 -5.62 -3.06
CA THR A 20 4.94 -4.47 -3.07
C THR A 20 4.96 -3.72 -1.73
N GLN A 21 4.95 -4.45 -0.61
CA GLN A 21 5.01 -3.82 0.72
C GLN A 21 6.35 -3.12 0.98
N ALA A 22 7.47 -3.70 0.54
CA ALA A 22 8.78 -3.09 0.64
C ALA A 22 8.92 -1.85 -0.25
N LEU A 23 8.43 -1.91 -1.49
CA LEU A 23 8.43 -0.78 -2.43
C LEU A 23 7.55 0.37 -1.94
N SER A 24 6.35 0.08 -1.43
CA SER A 24 5.46 1.09 -0.87
C SER A 24 6.13 1.87 0.26
N ARG A 25 6.74 1.14 1.22
CA ARG A 25 7.44 1.75 2.35
C ARG A 25 8.67 2.55 1.93
N SER A 26 9.47 2.05 1.01
CA SER A 26 10.67 2.76 0.54
C SER A 26 10.32 4.01 -0.27
N LEU A 27 9.27 3.95 -1.10
CA LEU A 27 8.75 5.09 -1.84
C LEU A 27 8.25 6.17 -0.89
N PHE A 28 7.40 5.80 0.08
CA PHE A 28 6.90 6.71 1.10
C PHE A 28 8.02 7.35 1.93
N ALA A 29 9.00 6.55 2.38
CA ALA A 29 10.17 7.04 3.11
C ALA A 29 10.94 8.11 2.34
N SER A 30 10.99 8.01 1.00
CA SER A 30 11.70 8.98 0.16
C SER A 30 10.99 10.32 0.00
N MET A 31 9.70 10.41 0.34
CA MET A 31 8.85 11.60 0.17
C MET A 31 8.50 12.31 1.48
N ILE A 32 9.10 11.91 2.61
CA ILE A 32 8.83 12.52 3.92
C ILE A 32 10.10 13.15 4.50
N PRO A 33 10.00 14.32 5.18
CA PRO A 33 11.15 14.96 5.81
C PRO A 33 11.65 14.12 7.00
N ARG A 34 12.98 13.95 7.12
CA ARG A 34 13.58 13.03 8.11
C ARG A 34 13.23 13.36 9.55
N GLN A 35 13.12 14.63 9.91
CA GLN A 35 12.83 15.09 11.26
C GLN A 35 11.41 14.73 11.72
N LYS A 36 10.44 14.62 10.80
CA LYS A 36 9.06 14.22 11.10
C LYS A 36 8.75 12.78 10.69
N SER A 37 9.77 12.02 10.30
CA SER A 37 9.60 10.66 9.77
C SER A 37 8.77 9.76 10.69
N SER A 38 8.98 9.82 12.01
CA SER A 38 8.21 9.04 12.98
C SER A 38 6.72 9.37 13.00
N GLU A 39 6.34 10.64 12.83
CA GLU A 39 4.93 11.07 12.78
C GLU A 39 4.27 10.56 11.49
N PHE A 40 4.90 10.80 10.34
CA PHE A 40 4.41 10.32 9.04
C PHE A 40 4.32 8.79 8.98
N PHE A 41 5.28 8.06 9.53
CA PHE A 41 5.22 6.60 9.62
C PHE A 41 4.15 6.11 10.61
N ALA A 42 3.88 6.84 11.69
CA ALA A 42 2.76 6.53 12.58
C ALA A 42 1.43 6.65 11.85
N PHE A 43 1.22 7.74 11.10
CA PHE A 43 0.04 7.90 10.24
C PHE A 43 -0.05 6.80 9.18
N PHE A 44 1.04 6.52 8.47
CA PHE A 44 1.10 5.43 7.48
C PHE A 44 0.71 4.07 8.08
N GLY A 45 1.19 3.75 9.28
CA GLY A 45 0.82 2.51 9.99
C GLY A 45 -0.66 2.43 10.39
N VAL A 46 -1.29 3.57 10.70
CA VAL A 46 -2.75 3.63 10.92
C VAL A 46 -3.49 3.26 9.64
N PHE A 47 -3.10 3.84 8.49
CA PHE A 47 -3.69 3.50 7.19
C PHE A 47 -3.45 2.04 6.79
N GLU A 48 -2.26 1.47 7.04
CA GLU A 48 -1.98 0.05 6.80
C GLU A 48 -2.95 -0.86 7.58
N ARG A 49 -3.26 -0.52 8.84
CA ARG A 49 -4.22 -1.26 9.66
C ARG A 49 -5.64 -1.17 9.10
N TYR A 50 -6.08 0.02 8.69
CA TYR A 50 -7.39 0.17 8.05
C TYR A 50 -7.47 -0.63 6.75
N ALA A 51 -6.44 -0.57 5.90
CA ALA A 51 -6.39 -1.36 4.67
C ALA A 51 -6.49 -2.87 4.95
N GLY A 52 -5.79 -3.35 5.98
CA GLY A 52 -5.83 -4.76 6.40
C GLY A 52 -7.20 -5.24 6.91
N VAL A 53 -8.05 -4.34 7.42
CA VAL A 53 -9.40 -4.67 7.90
C VAL A 53 -10.45 -4.47 6.80
N LEU A 54 -10.36 -3.38 6.03
CA LEU A 54 -11.34 -3.04 5.01
C LEU A 54 -11.36 -4.04 3.85
N GLY A 55 -10.20 -4.56 3.43
CA GLY A 55 -10.13 -5.54 2.34
C GLY A 55 -10.94 -6.81 2.64
N PRO A 56 -10.64 -7.53 3.74
CA PRO A 56 -11.43 -8.69 4.16
C PRO A 56 -12.90 -8.35 4.47
N ALA A 57 -13.18 -7.17 5.06
CA ALA A 57 -14.54 -6.76 5.35
C ALA A 57 -15.39 -6.57 4.09
N VAL A 58 -14.85 -5.88 3.07
CA VAL A 58 -15.52 -5.72 1.76
C VAL A 58 -15.69 -7.08 1.09
N PHE A 59 -14.64 -7.90 1.06
CA PHE A 59 -14.70 -9.24 0.49
C PHE A 59 -15.81 -10.08 1.16
N ALA A 60 -15.84 -10.14 2.49
CA ALA A 60 -16.84 -10.89 3.24
C ALA A 60 -18.25 -10.37 3.00
N THR A 61 -18.43 -9.05 2.90
CA THR A 61 -19.74 -8.41 2.63
C THR A 61 -20.25 -8.75 1.24
N VAL A 62 -19.38 -8.78 0.22
CA VAL A 62 -19.77 -9.13 -1.15
C VAL A 62 -20.10 -10.63 -1.25
N VAL A 63 -19.29 -11.50 -0.62
CA VAL A 63 -19.58 -12.94 -0.58
C VAL A 63 -20.89 -13.24 0.15
N SER A 64 -21.13 -12.60 1.30
CA SER A 64 -22.33 -12.88 2.11
C SER A 64 -23.63 -12.42 1.43
N SER A 65 -23.57 -11.35 0.63
CA SER A 65 -24.74 -10.84 -0.11
C SER A 65 -24.96 -11.55 -1.44
N SER A 66 -23.90 -11.83 -2.19
CA SER A 66 -24.00 -12.39 -3.55
C SER A 66 -24.01 -13.93 -3.57
N GLY A 67 -23.50 -14.58 -2.53
CA GLY A 67 -23.29 -16.03 -2.47
C GLY A 67 -22.15 -16.55 -3.36
N GLU A 68 -21.60 -15.70 -4.24
CA GLU A 68 -20.57 -16.05 -5.22
C GLU A 68 -19.21 -15.44 -4.87
N GLY A 69 -18.19 -16.29 -4.71
CA GLY A 69 -16.82 -15.86 -4.44
C GLY A 69 -16.15 -15.12 -5.61
N SER A 70 -16.57 -15.39 -6.85
CA SER A 70 -16.08 -14.73 -8.06
C SER A 70 -16.39 -13.24 -8.08
N LEU A 71 -17.60 -12.85 -7.68
CA LEU A 71 -18.02 -11.44 -7.59
C LEU A 71 -17.24 -10.68 -6.53
N ALA A 72 -16.88 -11.33 -5.42
CA ALA A 72 -16.06 -10.72 -4.38
C ALA A 72 -14.62 -10.47 -4.84
N ILE A 73 -14.02 -11.41 -5.59
CA ILE A 73 -12.70 -11.22 -6.21
C ILE A 73 -12.74 -10.05 -7.21
N LEU A 74 -13.80 -9.95 -8.02
CA LEU A 74 -13.96 -8.85 -8.96
C LEU A 74 -14.06 -7.49 -8.25
N ALA A 75 -14.81 -7.40 -7.15
CA ALA A 75 -14.90 -6.19 -6.34
C ALA A 75 -13.55 -5.75 -5.78
N VAL A 76 -12.76 -6.70 -5.25
CA VAL A 76 -11.39 -6.44 -4.78
C VAL A 76 -10.49 -6.00 -5.93
N LEU A 77 -10.63 -6.61 -7.10
CA LEU A 77 -9.84 -6.26 -8.29
C LEU A 77 -10.15 -4.83 -8.78
N ILE A 78 -11.43 -4.42 -8.76
CA ILE A 78 -11.82 -3.03 -9.03
C ILE A 78 -11.16 -2.07 -8.04
N PHE A 79 -11.14 -2.41 -6.75
CA PHE A 79 -10.48 -1.59 -5.73
C PHE A 79 -8.97 -1.42 -6.01
N PHE A 80 -8.29 -2.50 -6.42
CA PHE A 80 -6.88 -2.44 -6.85
C PHE A 80 -6.67 -1.55 -8.08
N ILE A 81 -7.53 -1.63 -9.10
CA ILE A 81 -7.44 -0.80 -10.30
C ILE A 81 -7.61 0.68 -9.94
N VAL A 82 -8.60 1.01 -9.12
CA VAL A 82 -8.83 2.39 -8.67
C VAL A 82 -7.63 2.91 -7.88
N GLY A 83 -7.08 2.10 -6.96
CA GLY A 83 -5.87 2.44 -6.22
C GLY A 83 -4.65 2.66 -7.13
N ALA A 84 -4.46 1.79 -8.12
CA ALA A 84 -3.38 1.92 -9.10
C ALA A 84 -3.53 3.19 -9.96
N MET A 85 -4.74 3.50 -10.42
CA MET A 85 -5.03 4.73 -11.16
C MET A 85 -4.85 5.99 -10.30
N LEU A 86 -5.09 5.91 -8.99
CA LEU A 86 -4.83 7.02 -8.08
C LEU A 86 -3.31 7.24 -7.91
N LEU A 87 -2.54 6.16 -7.80
CA LEU A 87 -1.08 6.21 -7.70
C LEU A 87 -0.42 6.84 -8.92
N THR A 88 -0.98 6.70 -10.13
CA THR A 88 -0.42 7.37 -11.32
C THR A 88 -0.53 8.89 -11.27
N ARG A 89 -1.36 9.46 -10.40
CA ARG A 89 -1.44 10.91 -10.17
C ARG A 89 -0.43 11.44 -9.15
N VAL A 90 0.30 10.56 -8.48
CA VAL A 90 1.29 10.96 -7.47
C VAL A 90 2.60 11.33 -8.17
N ASP A 91 2.99 12.60 -8.08
CA ASP A 91 4.31 13.06 -8.52
C ASP A 91 5.34 12.81 -7.40
N VAL A 92 6.10 11.73 -7.57
CA VAL A 92 7.13 11.30 -6.63
C VAL A 92 8.28 12.32 -6.56
N ASP A 93 8.62 12.96 -7.66
CA ASP A 93 9.72 13.91 -7.71
C ASP A 93 9.33 15.22 -7.01
N ALA A 94 8.08 15.65 -7.16
CA ALA A 94 7.53 16.76 -6.37
C ALA A 94 7.56 16.46 -4.87
N GLY A 95 7.09 15.28 -4.45
CA GLY A 95 7.12 14.88 -3.04
C GLY A 95 8.54 14.87 -2.45
N ARG A 96 9.53 14.39 -3.22
CA ARG A 96 10.95 14.44 -2.82
C ARG A 96 11.50 15.86 -2.69
N ARG A 97 11.09 16.78 -3.56
CA ARG A 97 11.50 18.19 -3.50
C ARG A 97 10.92 18.87 -2.26
N GLU A 98 9.64 18.65 -1.97
CA GLU A 98 8.99 19.18 -0.77
C GLU A 98 9.59 18.64 0.51
N ALA A 99 9.89 17.35 0.57
CA ALA A 99 10.58 16.75 1.72
C ALA A 99 11.92 17.43 2.00
N ARG A 100 12.74 17.68 0.97
CA ARG A 100 14.02 18.40 1.10
C ARG A 100 13.85 19.87 1.45
N ALA A 101 12.83 20.54 0.91
CA ALA A 101 12.53 21.93 1.23
C ALA A 101 12.17 22.08 2.72
N GLY A 102 11.33 21.18 3.25
CA GLY A 102 10.99 21.15 4.67
C GLY A 102 12.19 20.86 5.57
N GLU A 103 13.14 20.03 5.13
CA GLU A 103 14.40 19.81 5.87
C GLU A 103 15.24 21.09 5.96
N ASN A 104 15.35 21.84 4.86
CA ASN A 104 16.12 23.09 4.82
C ASN A 104 15.46 24.21 5.64
N GLU A 105 14.13 24.31 5.62
CA GLU A 105 13.39 25.30 6.41
C GLU A 105 13.58 25.06 7.92
N ILE A 106 13.45 23.80 8.37
CA ILE A 106 13.67 23.45 9.77
C ILE A 106 15.13 23.67 10.18
N ALA A 107 16.08 23.39 9.29
CA ALA A 107 17.51 23.63 9.55
C ALA A 107 17.88 25.13 9.58
N ALA A 108 17.13 26.01 8.92
CA ALA A 108 17.37 27.46 8.92
C ALA A 108 16.79 28.17 10.15
N VAL A 109 15.87 27.53 10.88
CA VAL A 109 15.24 28.06 12.10
C VAL A 109 16.02 27.68 13.38
N HIS A 110 16.93 26.73 13.28
CA HIS A 110 17.82 26.28 14.37
C HIS A 110 19.25 26.77 14.18
#